data_AF-A0A7C3PYX1-F1
#
_entry.id   AF-A0A7C3PYX1-F1
#
_cell.length_a   1.000
_cell.length_b   1.000
_cell.length_c   1.000
_cell.angle_alpha   90.00
_cell.angle_beta   90.00
_cell.angle_gamma   90.00
#
_symmetry.space_group_name_H-M   'P 1'
#
loop_
_entity.id
_entity.type
_entity.pdbx_description
1 polymer ?
#
loop_
_entity_poly.entity_id
_entity_poly.type
_entity_poly.pdbx_seq_one_letter_code
_entity_poly.pdbx_strand_id
1 'polypeptide(L)'
;MKITVGACALTLFGMASVQANAGVIYTFGNITANNVANAAAGESQLSVEVDAVGLNQVSFKFTNAGPIAMSITDIYFDDGTLLGISTVTNGGPGVDFAQGASPGNLPGGNALSPAFQTTAGFSSDSNPPTQPNGVGPGEMVTIVFSLINGMTYADTINALNTQGDHLRIGIHVQGFANGGSESFVNRVPAPGALALLGLGGLAAARRRR
;
A
#
# COMPACT_ATOMS: atom_id res chain seq x y z
N MET A 1 38.74 35.28 -48.24
CA MET A 1 37.61 35.26 -47.30
C MET A 1 36.99 33.86 -47.38
N LYS A 2 37.22 33.00 -46.38
CA LYS A 2 36.75 31.60 -46.36
C LYS A 2 35.47 31.55 -45.53
N ILE A 3 34.34 31.13 -46.12
CA ILE A 3 33.07 30.94 -45.41
C ILE A 3 32.95 29.44 -45.13
N THR A 4 33.05 29.08 -43.86
CA THR A 4 32.85 27.71 -43.37
C THR A 4 31.39 27.58 -42.93
N VAL A 5 30.61 26.76 -43.63
CA VAL A 5 29.22 26.44 -43.25
C VAL A 5 29.27 25.31 -42.21
N GLY A 6 28.88 25.62 -40.97
CA GLY A 6 28.75 24.63 -39.90
C GLY A 6 27.40 23.93 -39.95
N ALA A 7 27.40 22.61 -40.12
CA ALA A 7 26.20 21.79 -40.05
C ALA A 7 25.82 21.53 -38.57
N CYS A 8 24.66 22.03 -38.15
CA CYS A 8 24.04 21.70 -36.87
C CYS A 8 23.41 20.30 -36.95
N ALA A 9 24.01 19.32 -36.28
CA ALA A 9 23.41 18.00 -36.10
C ALA A 9 22.33 18.07 -35.01
N LEU A 10 21.07 17.92 -35.40
CA LEU A 10 19.92 17.83 -34.49
C LEU A 10 19.84 16.39 -33.95
N THR A 11 20.36 16.14 -32.75
CA THR A 11 20.23 14.85 -32.08
C THR A 11 18.80 14.67 -31.56
N LEU A 12 18.05 13.75 -32.18
CA LEU A 12 16.73 13.32 -31.75
C LEU A 12 16.89 12.48 -30.45
N PHE A 13 16.57 13.06 -29.30
CA PHE A 13 16.44 12.30 -28.06
C PHE A 13 15.18 11.43 -28.15
N GLY A 14 15.36 10.13 -28.40
CA GLY A 14 14.31 9.14 -28.28
C GLY A 14 13.88 9.04 -26.82
N MET A 15 12.72 9.63 -26.49
CA MET A 15 12.08 9.42 -25.20
C MET A 15 11.58 7.97 -25.17
N ALA A 16 12.36 7.08 -24.56
CA ALA A 16 11.87 5.76 -24.18
C ALA A 16 10.73 5.98 -23.18
N SER A 17 9.49 5.75 -23.61
CA SER A 17 8.34 5.73 -22.72
C SER A 17 8.54 4.56 -21.75
N VAL A 18 8.95 4.86 -20.52
CA VAL A 18 8.91 3.89 -19.43
C VAL A 18 7.43 3.56 -19.22
N GLN A 19 7.02 2.33 -19.55
CA GLN A 19 5.72 1.84 -19.10
C GLN A 19 5.80 1.73 -17.58
N ALA A 20 5.22 2.69 -16.88
CA ALA A 20 4.87 2.51 -15.48
C ALA A 20 3.75 1.46 -15.46
N ASN A 21 4.06 0.25 -14.99
CA ASN A 21 3.03 -0.69 -14.60
C ASN A 21 2.53 -0.23 -13.22
N ALA A 22 1.21 -0.10 -13.05
CA ALA A 22 0.66 0.22 -11.73
C ALA A 22 0.59 -1.06 -10.90
N GLY A 23 0.91 -0.96 -9.61
CA GLY A 23 0.76 -2.07 -8.68
C GLY A 23 -0.70 -2.46 -8.46
N VAL A 24 -0.92 -3.59 -7.79
CA VAL A 24 -2.26 -4.02 -7.39
C VAL A 24 -2.71 -3.20 -6.19
N ILE A 25 -3.86 -2.55 -6.28
CA ILE A 25 -4.43 -1.73 -5.21
C ILE A 25 -5.42 -2.55 -4.40
N TYR A 26 -5.25 -2.53 -3.08
CA TYR A 26 -6.20 -3.07 -2.12
C TYR A 26 -6.83 -1.93 -1.32
N THR A 27 -8.12 -2.09 -1.03
CA THR A 27 -8.86 -1.24 -0.09
C THR A 27 -8.99 -1.93 1.25
N PHE A 28 -9.42 -1.20 2.28
CA PHE A 28 -9.54 -1.71 3.63
C PHE A 28 -11.00 -1.94 4.05
N GLY A 29 -11.20 -2.85 5.00
CA GLY A 29 -12.45 -3.10 5.69
C GLY A 29 -12.28 -2.91 7.18
N ASN A 30 -13.19 -2.18 7.81
CA ASN A 30 -13.14 -1.90 9.24
C ASN A 30 -13.37 -3.17 10.08
N ILE A 31 -12.66 -3.29 11.21
CA ILE A 31 -12.74 -4.47 12.10
C ILE A 31 -13.16 -4.14 13.54
N THR A 32 -13.04 -2.89 13.97
CA THR A 32 -13.40 -2.47 15.34
C THR A 32 -14.83 -1.94 15.45
N ALA A 33 -15.29 -1.23 14.43
CA ALA A 33 -16.62 -0.61 14.32
C ALA A 33 -17.00 0.21 15.56
N ASN A 34 -16.05 0.95 16.15
CA ASN A 34 -16.31 1.78 17.32
C ASN A 34 -17.27 2.94 16.97
N ASN A 35 -17.17 3.44 15.74
CA ASN A 35 -18.02 4.47 15.18
C ASN A 35 -18.27 4.24 13.67
N VAL A 36 -19.56 4.17 13.28
CA VAL A 36 -19.97 3.89 11.89
C VAL A 36 -19.47 4.95 10.90
N ALA A 37 -19.40 6.23 11.29
CA ALA A 37 -18.90 7.29 10.42
C ALA A 37 -17.38 7.18 10.20
N ASN A 38 -16.62 6.76 11.23
CA ASN A 38 -15.17 6.59 11.13
C ASN A 38 -14.82 5.38 10.28
N ALA A 39 -15.56 4.29 10.47
CA ALA A 39 -15.46 3.11 9.61
C ALA A 39 -15.70 3.48 8.14
N ALA A 40 -16.81 4.15 7.84
CA ALA A 40 -17.14 4.55 6.46
C ALA A 40 -16.10 5.52 5.87
N ALA A 41 -15.60 6.47 6.67
CA ALA A 41 -14.58 7.41 6.23
C ALA A 41 -13.27 6.69 5.85
N GLY A 42 -12.75 5.81 6.71
CA GLY A 42 -11.53 5.05 6.43
C GLY A 42 -11.67 4.14 5.22
N GLU A 43 -12.78 3.41 5.10
CA GLU A 43 -13.04 2.53 3.94
C GLU A 43 -13.14 3.28 2.60
N SER A 44 -13.49 4.56 2.64
CA SER A 44 -13.70 5.37 1.43
C SER A 44 -12.43 5.96 0.81
N GLN A 45 -11.35 6.11 1.59
CA GLN A 45 -10.18 6.89 1.15
C GLN A 45 -8.81 6.30 1.45
N LEU A 46 -8.76 5.18 2.19
CA LEU A 46 -7.51 4.51 2.53
C LEU A 46 -7.27 3.33 1.59
N SER A 47 -6.05 3.23 1.07
CA SER A 47 -5.65 2.15 0.17
C SER A 47 -4.17 1.81 0.31
N VAL A 48 -3.81 0.61 -0.12
CA VAL A 48 -2.42 0.19 -0.28
C VAL A 48 -2.19 -0.31 -1.70
N GLU A 49 -1.18 0.25 -2.37
CA GLU A 49 -0.69 -0.24 -3.65
C GLU A 49 0.49 -1.19 -3.42
N VAL A 50 0.44 -2.37 -4.04
CA VAL A 50 1.44 -3.43 -3.91
C VAL A 50 2.12 -3.65 -5.25
N ASP A 51 3.42 -3.40 -5.30
CA ASP A 51 4.21 -3.44 -6.54
C ASP A 51 5.56 -4.16 -6.35
N ALA A 52 6.09 -4.71 -7.43
CA ALA A 52 7.37 -5.40 -7.44
C ALA A 52 8.53 -4.39 -7.39
N VAL A 53 9.52 -4.66 -6.55
CA VAL A 53 10.77 -3.89 -6.50
C VAL A 53 11.92 -4.83 -6.87
N GLY A 54 12.31 -4.81 -8.14
CA GLY A 54 13.28 -5.78 -8.65
C GLY A 54 12.74 -7.22 -8.56
N LEU A 55 13.62 -8.18 -8.25
CA LEU A 55 13.26 -9.61 -8.27
C LEU A 55 12.82 -10.15 -6.90
N ASN A 56 13.33 -9.58 -5.81
CA ASN A 56 13.25 -10.18 -4.47
C ASN A 56 12.63 -9.22 -3.42
N GLN A 57 11.99 -8.14 -3.86
CA GLN A 57 11.35 -7.19 -2.97
C GLN A 57 9.97 -6.79 -3.48
N VAL A 58 9.13 -6.35 -2.56
CA VAL A 58 7.78 -5.83 -2.82
C VAL A 58 7.60 -4.55 -2.02
N SER A 59 7.00 -3.54 -2.65
CA SER A 59 6.63 -2.29 -1.98
C SER A 59 5.15 -2.27 -1.66
N PHE A 60 4.82 -1.77 -0.47
CA PHE A 60 3.47 -1.46 0.00
C PHE A 60 3.37 0.04 0.21
N LYS A 61 2.70 0.74 -0.71
CA LYS A 61 2.49 2.19 -0.64
C LYS A 61 1.10 2.48 -0.09
N PHE A 62 1.05 2.89 1.16
CA PHE A 62 -0.18 3.28 1.85
C PHE A 62 -0.49 4.73 1.53
N THR A 63 -1.73 5.00 1.13
CA THR A 63 -2.17 6.33 0.72
C THR A 63 -3.49 6.67 1.40
N ASN A 64 -3.58 7.91 1.86
CA ASN A 64 -4.81 8.52 2.32
C ASN A 64 -5.23 9.59 1.29
N ALA A 65 -6.02 9.19 0.28
CA ALA A 65 -6.26 10.02 -0.91
C ALA A 65 -7.45 10.99 -0.77
N GLY A 66 -8.23 10.87 0.29
CA GLY A 66 -9.49 11.60 0.46
C GLY A 66 -9.36 12.83 1.35
N PRO A 67 -10.37 13.69 1.37
CA PRO A 67 -10.33 14.96 2.09
C PRO A 67 -10.70 14.85 3.57
N ILE A 68 -11.22 13.70 4.02
CA ILE A 68 -11.73 13.55 5.39
C ILE A 68 -10.53 13.49 6.34
N ALA A 69 -10.57 14.26 7.42
CA ALA A 69 -9.50 14.27 8.42
C ALA A 69 -9.42 12.93 9.15
N MET A 70 -8.28 12.24 8.99
CA MET A 70 -7.83 11.05 9.70
C MET A 70 -6.36 10.81 9.35
N SER A 71 -5.68 9.97 10.11
CA SER A 71 -4.28 9.60 9.86
C SER A 71 -4.06 8.12 10.05
N ILE A 72 -3.40 7.45 9.11
CA ILE A 72 -2.84 6.11 9.36
C ILE A 72 -1.68 6.31 10.32
N THR A 73 -1.72 5.71 11.51
CA THR A 73 -0.70 5.89 12.54
C THR A 73 0.17 4.66 12.70
N ASP A 74 -0.39 3.48 12.40
CA ASP A 74 0.29 2.21 12.57
C ASP A 74 -0.09 1.27 11.43
N ILE A 75 0.90 0.51 10.96
CA ILE A 75 0.77 -0.46 9.89
C ILE A 75 1.32 -1.81 10.39
N TYR A 76 0.58 -2.87 10.09
CA TYR A 76 0.86 -4.23 10.55
C TYR A 76 0.75 -5.22 9.40
N PHE A 77 1.59 -6.25 9.39
CA PHE A 77 1.48 -7.37 8.47
C PHE A 77 1.43 -8.68 9.25
N ASP A 78 0.53 -9.56 8.80
CA ASP A 78 0.42 -10.94 9.25
C ASP A 78 1.31 -11.87 8.40
N ASP A 79 1.50 -13.11 8.85
CA ASP A 79 2.44 -14.08 8.28
C ASP A 79 2.19 -14.35 6.78
N GLY A 80 3.26 -14.64 6.04
CA GLY A 80 3.16 -14.81 4.59
C GLY A 80 4.50 -14.94 3.86
N THR A 81 4.61 -14.27 2.71
CA THR A 81 5.77 -14.38 1.80
C THR A 81 6.94 -13.45 2.15
N LEU A 82 6.75 -12.63 3.19
CA LEU A 82 7.65 -11.54 3.55
C LEU A 82 8.75 -12.04 4.50
N LEU A 83 9.98 -11.56 4.32
CA LEU A 83 11.12 -11.91 5.17
C LEU A 83 11.41 -10.84 6.23
N GLY A 84 11.28 -9.57 5.85
CA GLY A 84 11.55 -8.44 6.74
C GLY A 84 11.49 -7.10 6.02
N ILE A 85 11.19 -6.05 6.78
CA ILE A 85 11.18 -4.67 6.29
C ILE A 85 12.60 -4.30 5.90
N SER A 86 12.79 -3.95 4.63
CA SER A 86 14.04 -3.45 4.08
C SER A 86 14.15 -1.95 4.21
N THR A 87 13.07 -1.21 3.93
CA THR A 87 13.04 0.25 4.00
C THR A 87 11.65 0.76 4.34
N VAL A 88 11.60 1.92 4.99
CA VAL A 88 10.41 2.75 5.18
C VAL A 88 10.71 4.10 4.55
N THR A 89 9.88 4.54 3.62
CA THR A 89 10.04 5.81 2.89
C THR A 89 8.82 6.70 3.16
N ASN A 90 9.07 7.83 3.80
CA ASN A 90 8.05 8.83 4.13
C ASN A 90 7.72 9.68 2.90
N GLY A 91 6.43 9.73 2.52
CA GLY A 91 5.93 10.42 1.34
C GLY A 91 4.95 11.53 1.70
N GLY A 92 5.47 12.62 2.28
CA GLY A 92 4.69 13.79 2.67
C GLY A 92 5.43 14.60 3.72
N PRO A 93 5.20 15.92 3.83
CA PRO A 93 5.89 16.76 4.80
C PRO A 93 5.50 16.42 6.26
N GLY A 94 4.34 15.81 6.48
CA GLY A 94 3.87 15.38 7.80
C GLY A 94 4.18 13.93 8.13
N VAL A 95 4.70 13.12 7.21
CA VAL A 95 4.88 11.68 7.43
C VAL A 95 6.25 11.40 8.07
N ASP A 96 6.24 10.75 9.23
CA ASP A 96 7.46 10.28 9.91
C ASP A 96 7.23 8.89 10.52
N PHE A 97 7.41 7.84 9.72
CA PHE A 97 7.30 6.45 10.15
C PHE A 97 8.65 5.80 10.43
N ALA A 98 8.65 4.90 11.40
CA ALA A 98 9.76 3.99 11.70
C ALA A 98 9.27 2.53 11.80
N GLN A 99 10.20 1.58 11.71
CA GLN A 99 9.89 0.16 11.93
C GLN A 99 9.62 -0.12 13.41
N GLY A 100 8.64 -0.99 13.67
CA GLY A 100 8.12 -1.32 14.98
C GLY A 100 6.90 -0.47 15.30
N ALA A 101 5.86 -1.09 15.87
CA ALA A 101 4.66 -0.39 16.32
C ALA A 101 4.41 -0.64 17.80
N SER A 102 3.87 0.36 18.50
CA SER A 102 3.38 0.23 19.88
C SER A 102 1.91 0.66 19.97
N PRO A 103 0.95 -0.27 20.14
CA PRO A 103 1.12 -1.68 20.47
C PRO A 103 1.63 -2.54 19.31
N GLY A 104 2.33 -3.63 19.62
CA GLY A 104 2.95 -4.53 18.64
C GLY A 104 1.97 -5.39 17.82
N ASN A 105 0.68 -5.36 18.16
CA ASN A 105 -0.38 -6.06 17.41
C ASN A 105 -1.50 -5.08 17.06
N LEU A 106 -2.15 -5.32 15.93
CA LEU A 106 -3.30 -4.54 15.46
C LEU A 106 -4.41 -4.50 16.51
N PRO A 107 -4.81 -3.31 17.00
CA PRO A 107 -5.94 -3.18 17.92
C PRO A 107 -7.23 -3.77 17.31
N GLY A 108 -7.92 -4.63 18.06
CA GLY A 108 -9.14 -5.34 17.60
C GLY A 108 -8.88 -6.56 16.70
N GLY A 109 -7.64 -6.80 16.25
CA GLY A 109 -7.29 -7.92 15.38
C GLY A 109 -7.53 -9.31 16.00
N ASN A 110 -7.52 -9.40 17.33
CA ASN A 110 -7.81 -10.62 18.09
C ASN A 110 -9.28 -11.07 18.02
N ALA A 111 -10.21 -10.21 17.57
CA ALA A 111 -11.61 -10.55 17.40
C ALA A 111 -11.92 -11.24 16.05
N LEU A 112 -10.95 -11.27 15.13
CA LEU A 112 -11.11 -11.91 13.82
C LEU A 112 -11.00 -13.44 13.90
N SER A 113 -11.49 -14.12 12.87
CA SER A 113 -11.35 -15.57 12.70
C SER A 113 -10.85 -15.89 11.29
N PRO A 114 -9.59 -16.33 11.12
CA PRO A 114 -8.54 -16.42 12.15
C PRO A 114 -8.15 -15.03 12.69
N ALA A 115 -7.64 -15.00 13.93
CA ALA A 115 -7.16 -13.75 14.54
C ALA A 115 -6.05 -13.13 13.71
N PHE A 116 -6.00 -11.80 13.59
CA PHE A 116 -4.86 -11.11 12.97
C PHE A 116 -3.70 -11.11 13.95
N GLN A 117 -2.56 -11.67 13.57
CA GLN A 117 -1.36 -11.75 14.41
C GLN A 117 -0.20 -11.06 13.68
N THR A 118 0.28 -9.95 14.22
CA THR A 118 1.39 -9.25 13.57
C THR A 118 2.66 -10.09 13.69
N THR A 119 3.29 -10.39 12.56
CA THR A 119 4.58 -11.07 12.56
C THR A 119 5.63 -10.18 13.22
N ALA A 120 6.47 -10.76 14.08
CA ALA A 120 7.48 -9.99 14.81
C ALA A 120 8.39 -9.20 13.85
N GLY A 121 8.47 -7.88 14.05
CA GLY A 121 9.24 -6.97 13.21
C GLY A 121 8.54 -6.53 11.92
N PHE A 122 7.30 -6.97 11.65
CA PHE A 122 6.52 -6.60 10.47
C PHE A 122 5.45 -5.56 10.81
N SER A 123 5.86 -4.54 11.54
CA SER A 123 5.02 -3.38 11.82
C SER A 123 5.83 -2.10 11.68
N SER A 124 5.12 -0.98 11.52
CA SER A 124 5.70 0.35 11.48
C SER A 124 4.69 1.34 12.03
N ASP A 125 5.12 2.25 12.89
CA ASP A 125 4.30 3.33 13.43
C ASP A 125 4.89 4.71 13.13
N SER A 126 4.05 5.73 13.28
CA SER A 126 4.47 7.12 13.25
C SER A 126 5.24 7.48 14.52
N ASN A 127 6.42 8.06 14.38
CA ASN A 127 7.20 8.56 15.50
C ASN A 127 6.43 9.64 16.29
N PRO A 128 6.62 9.74 17.62
CA PRO A 128 5.94 10.77 18.41
C PRO A 128 6.23 12.21 17.92
N PRO A 129 5.20 13.07 17.89
CA PRO A 129 3.82 12.78 18.25
C PRO A 129 3.08 12.03 17.13
N THR A 130 2.35 10.96 17.48
CA THR A 130 1.59 10.08 16.55
C THR A 130 0.67 10.85 15.59
N GLN A 131 0.19 12.02 16.03
CA GLN A 131 -0.35 13.06 15.16
C GLN A 131 0.46 14.35 15.37
N PRO A 132 0.89 15.06 14.31
CA PRO A 132 0.52 14.87 12.91
C PRO A 132 1.39 13.86 12.14
N ASN A 133 2.28 13.12 12.79
CA ASN A 133 3.35 12.38 12.09
C ASN A 133 2.91 11.14 11.27
N GLY A 134 1.61 10.82 11.27
CA GLY A 134 1.08 9.72 10.49
C GLY A 134 0.78 10.08 9.02
N VAL A 135 0.08 9.20 8.30
CA VAL A 135 -0.34 9.45 6.91
C VAL A 135 -1.66 10.20 6.87
N GLY A 136 -1.59 11.53 6.80
CA GLY A 136 -2.74 12.42 6.69
C GLY A 136 -3.32 12.52 5.27
N PRO A 137 -4.39 13.31 5.08
CA PRO A 137 -4.99 13.56 3.77
C PRO A 137 -3.99 14.05 2.73
N GLY A 138 -3.92 13.35 1.60
CA GLY A 138 -3.01 13.66 0.48
C GLY A 138 -1.58 13.11 0.65
N GLU A 139 -1.29 12.41 1.74
CA GLU A 139 0.03 11.88 2.05
C GLU A 139 0.11 10.36 1.83
N MET A 140 1.35 9.85 1.81
CA MET A 140 1.63 8.43 1.65
C MET A 140 2.86 7.98 2.44
N VAL A 141 2.96 6.68 2.72
CA VAL A 141 4.19 6.03 3.19
C VAL A 141 4.40 4.75 2.40
N THR A 142 5.66 4.46 2.06
CA THR A 142 6.02 3.23 1.36
C THR A 142 6.88 2.34 2.25
N ILE A 143 6.43 1.11 2.47
CA ILE A 143 7.19 0.08 3.18
C ILE A 143 7.65 -0.95 2.16
N VAL A 144 8.95 -1.19 2.07
CA VAL A 144 9.52 -2.22 1.18
C VAL A 144 9.93 -3.42 2.01
N PHE A 145 9.48 -4.61 1.62
CA PHE A 145 9.89 -5.86 2.21
C PHE A 145 10.85 -6.62 1.29
N SER A 146 11.83 -7.28 1.89
CA SER A 146 12.49 -8.41 1.26
C SER A 146 11.57 -9.64 1.29
N LEU A 147 11.58 -10.42 0.23
CA LEU A 147 10.83 -11.67 0.14
C LEU A 147 11.64 -12.84 0.71
N ILE A 148 10.94 -13.86 1.22
CA ILE A 148 11.57 -15.15 1.59
C ILE A 148 12.23 -15.74 0.34
N ASN A 149 13.37 -16.41 0.51
CA ASN A 149 14.10 -17.01 -0.62
C ASN A 149 13.19 -17.96 -1.42
N GLY A 150 13.12 -17.74 -2.74
CA GLY A 150 12.26 -18.49 -3.64
C GLY A 150 10.84 -17.95 -3.80
N MET A 151 10.42 -16.98 -2.97
CA MET A 151 9.15 -16.27 -3.16
C MET A 151 9.29 -15.12 -4.17
N THR A 152 8.21 -14.85 -4.88
CA THR A 152 8.12 -13.80 -5.89
C THR A 152 7.01 -12.80 -5.58
N TYR A 153 6.99 -11.68 -6.28
CA TYR A 153 5.85 -10.74 -6.25
C TYR A 153 4.51 -11.45 -6.51
N ALA A 154 4.46 -12.40 -7.44
CA ALA A 154 3.24 -13.14 -7.74
C ALA A 154 2.77 -13.97 -6.54
N ASP A 155 3.69 -14.56 -5.78
CA ASP A 155 3.37 -15.29 -4.55
C ASP A 155 2.80 -14.36 -3.47
N THR A 156 3.35 -13.14 -3.34
CA THR A 156 2.80 -12.12 -2.44
C THR A 156 1.38 -11.72 -2.83
N ILE A 157 1.12 -11.49 -4.13
CA ILE A 157 -0.22 -11.17 -4.61
C ILE A 157 -1.18 -12.35 -4.40
N ASN A 158 -0.74 -13.59 -4.63
CA ASN A 158 -1.55 -14.77 -4.35
C ASN A 158 -1.89 -14.90 -2.87
N ALA A 159 -0.92 -14.64 -1.98
CA ALA A 159 -1.14 -14.66 -0.53
C ALA A 159 -2.16 -13.60 -0.08
N LEU A 160 -2.07 -12.37 -0.60
CA LEU A 160 -3.03 -11.30 -0.32
C LEU A 160 -4.45 -11.56 -0.88
N ASN A 161 -4.55 -12.36 -1.94
CA ASN A 161 -5.81 -12.73 -2.57
C ASN A 161 -6.46 -13.99 -1.96
N THR A 162 -5.80 -14.64 -1.00
CA THR A 162 -6.34 -15.84 -0.36
C THR A 162 -6.99 -15.48 0.96
N GLN A 163 -8.24 -15.91 1.17
CA GLN A 163 -8.95 -15.68 2.43
C GLN A 163 -8.45 -16.62 3.53
N GLY A 164 -8.40 -16.14 4.78
CA GLY A 164 -8.05 -16.96 5.94
C GLY A 164 -6.70 -16.59 6.53
N ASP A 165 -5.94 -17.62 6.92
CA ASP A 165 -4.64 -17.48 7.62
C ASP A 165 -3.50 -17.33 6.59
N HIS A 166 -3.50 -16.17 5.94
CA HIS A 166 -2.53 -15.80 4.91
C HIS A 166 -2.05 -14.36 5.14
N LEU A 167 -1.21 -13.86 4.23
CA LEU A 167 -0.71 -12.50 4.27
C LEU A 167 -1.89 -11.51 4.30
N ARG A 168 -2.01 -10.80 5.42
CA ARG A 168 -2.98 -9.73 5.65
C ARG A 168 -2.26 -8.46 6.03
N ILE A 169 -2.84 -7.33 5.67
CA ILE A 169 -2.34 -6.00 5.95
C ILE A 169 -3.35 -5.31 6.85
N GLY A 170 -2.90 -4.92 8.05
CA GLY A 170 -3.67 -4.20 9.04
C GLY A 170 -3.22 -2.75 9.12
N ILE A 171 -4.15 -1.83 9.36
CA ILE A 171 -3.84 -0.43 9.66
C ILE A 171 -4.63 0.01 10.90
N HIS A 172 -3.98 0.80 11.76
CA HIS A 172 -4.64 1.56 12.81
C HIS A 172 -4.70 3.04 12.42
N VAL A 173 -5.88 3.62 12.58
CA VAL A 173 -6.18 4.97 12.10
C VAL A 173 -6.74 5.78 13.26
N GLN A 174 -6.22 7.00 13.42
CA GLN A 174 -6.59 7.92 14.48
C GLN A 174 -6.87 9.31 13.92
N GLY A 175 -7.28 10.24 14.79
CA GLY A 175 -7.43 11.65 14.42
C GLY A 175 -8.64 11.93 13.53
N PHE A 176 -9.69 11.10 13.62
CA PHE A 176 -10.96 11.36 12.96
C PHE A 176 -11.57 12.67 13.46
N ALA A 177 -12.34 13.37 12.60
CA ALA A 177 -12.93 14.66 12.93
C ALA A 177 -13.88 14.66 14.15
N ASN A 178 -14.54 13.52 14.41
CA ASN A 178 -15.39 13.29 15.58
C ASN A 178 -14.63 12.64 16.76
N GLY A 179 -13.30 12.50 16.64
CA GLY A 179 -12.43 11.82 17.59
C GLY A 179 -12.37 10.30 17.43
N GLY A 180 -11.56 9.66 18.28
CA GLY A 180 -11.43 8.22 18.36
C GLY A 180 -10.50 7.60 17.31
N SER A 181 -10.58 6.27 17.21
CA SER A 181 -9.70 5.44 16.39
C SER A 181 -10.44 4.23 15.84
N GLU A 182 -9.98 3.74 14.70
CA GLU A 182 -10.51 2.55 14.04
C GLU A 182 -9.35 1.71 13.50
N SER A 183 -9.52 0.39 13.51
CA SER A 183 -8.61 -0.54 12.85
C SER A 183 -9.26 -1.14 11.62
N PHE A 184 -8.43 -1.44 10.61
CA PHE A 184 -8.89 -1.99 9.34
C PHE A 184 -7.95 -3.07 8.83
N VAL A 185 -8.47 -3.99 8.02
CA VAL A 185 -7.70 -5.03 7.33
C VAL A 185 -8.01 -5.01 5.84
N ASN A 186 -7.03 -5.30 4.98
CA ASN A 186 -7.23 -5.31 3.53
C ASN A 186 -8.37 -6.25 3.10
N ARG A 187 -9.15 -5.83 2.11
CA ARG A 187 -10.20 -6.67 1.52
C ARG A 187 -9.61 -7.51 0.40
N VAL A 188 -9.87 -8.81 0.45
CA VAL A 188 -9.61 -9.72 -0.68
C VAL A 188 -10.57 -9.36 -1.82
N PRO A 189 -10.08 -9.03 -3.02
CA PRO A 189 -10.94 -8.77 -4.18
C PRO A 189 -11.85 -9.96 -4.44
N ALA A 190 -13.15 -9.71 -4.60
CA ALA A 190 -14.08 -10.77 -4.97
C ALA A 190 -13.66 -11.39 -6.32
N PRO A 191 -13.73 -12.72 -6.51
CA PRO A 191 -13.25 -13.40 -7.72
C PRO A 191 -13.78 -12.81 -9.04
N GLY A 192 -15.00 -12.27 -9.05
CA GLY A 192 -15.60 -11.62 -10.23
C GLY A 192 -14.95 -10.29 -10.64
N ALA A 193 -14.37 -9.54 -9.69
CA ALA A 193 -13.69 -8.27 -9.99
C ALA A 193 -12.40 -8.50 -10.80
N LEU A 194 -11.66 -9.57 -10.48
CA LEU A 194 -10.46 -9.98 -11.21
C LEU A 194 -10.78 -10.45 -12.63
N ALA A 195 -11.89 -11.18 -12.80
CA ALA A 195 -12.34 -11.62 -14.13
C ALA A 195 -12.72 -10.44 -15.04
N LEU A 196 -13.35 -9.39 -14.50
CA LEU A 196 -13.72 -8.20 -15.27
C LEU A 196 -12.51 -7.35 -15.70
N LEU A 197 -11.47 -7.24 -14.87
CA LEU A 197 -10.20 -6.60 -15.25
C LEU A 197 -9.50 -7.36 -16.38
N GLY A 198 -9.48 -8.71 -16.31
CA GLY A 198 -8.92 -9.56 -17.37
C GLY A 198 -9.67 -9.42 -18.71
N LEU A 199 -11.01 -9.36 -18.66
CA LEU A 199 -11.84 -9.19 -19.86
C LEU A 199 -11.76 -7.77 -20.44
N GLY A 200 -11.66 -6.74 -19.59
CA GLY A 200 -11.46 -5.35 -20.01
C GLY A 200 -10.14 -5.15 -20.76
N GLY A 201 -9.05 -5.76 -20.28
CA GLY A 201 -7.75 -5.75 -20.95
C GLY A 201 -7.77 -6.42 -22.33
N LEU A 202 -8.45 -7.57 -22.45
CA LEU A 202 -8.59 -8.29 -23.73
C LEU A 202 -9.49 -7.55 -24.73
N ALA A 203 -10.57 -6.91 -24.27
CA ALA A 203 -11.43 -6.09 -25.11
C ALA A 203 -10.70 -4.84 -25.64
N ALA A 204 -9.87 -4.20 -24.81
CA ALA A 204 -9.04 -3.07 -25.22
C ALA A 204 -7.93 -3.49 -26.20
N ALA A 205 -7.30 -4.65 -26.00
CA ALA A 205 -6.30 -5.20 -26.90
C ALA A 205 -6.89 -5.59 -28.27
N ARG A 206 -8.12 -6.11 -28.31
CA ARG A 206 -8.81 -6.45 -29.56
C ARG A 206 -9.23 -5.23 -30.37
N ARG A 207 -9.40 -4.06 -29.74
CA ARG A 207 -9.76 -2.80 -30.42
C ARG A 207 -8.55 -2.07 -31.03
N ARG A 208 -7.33 -2.56 -30.77
CA ARG A 208 -6.06 -2.03 -31.30
C ARG A 208 -5.45 -2.89 -32.42
N ARG A 209 -6.21 -3.83 -32.99
CA ARG A 209 -5.86 -4.56 -34.21
C ARG A 209 -6.78 -4.16 -35.36
#